data_AF-A0A535RVQ2-F1
#
_entry.id   AF-A0A535RVQ2-F1
#
_cell.length_a   1.000
_cell.length_b   1.000
_cell.length_c   1.000
_cell.angle_alpha   90.00
_cell.angle_beta   90.00
_cell.angle_gamma   90.00
#
_symmetry.space_group_name_H-M   'P 1'
#
loop_
_entity.id
_entity.type
_entity.pdbx_description
1 polymer ?
#
loop_
_entity_poly.entity_id
_entity_poly.type
_entity_poly.pdbx_seq_one_letter_code
_entity_poly.pdbx_strand_id
1 'polypeptide(L)'
;MKRLISLYPERWRERYRAEIEALIADRTFDLRVALDLLKGALDAHVHPELVRSGLLLSAAGADRVFVPGMGFRAAEGGLTLKQPVEVRRGEVSLWLGRIVSAERTDVDFAFSPIDALLAPQPSPTPWIGWTVELRDSTGRVYRAGGRGAGGTLGRVSIRATFEPIAPEIRHAELRVDGPFGRWEIPFDLVPLAESEAPHAITPDASAHDQGITLTATAFARAADYTALRLAAIAGPPVRFVRAIAVGTRLPGAFAIRAEPIELSDDRGNRYGLRSQVSTAWPEPGAYQETLLFGPLAADAQLVTVTVEYILVELSAEPCRITYPPGTGDYLFGGFPMRIRSATPDRMPDQYLSLEVETSEAADGRRLSHPGRVDVDEADGGFRIQQVRTTPNLRVIQLGVRHPGDEPFTITFRNPVVDVPGRWAVSFAV
;
A
#
# COMPACT_ATOMS: atom_id res chain seq x y z
N MET A 1 -11.88 3.03 -40.23
CA MET A 1 -10.89 2.58 -39.23
C MET A 1 -10.98 3.29 -37.88
N LYS A 2 -11.07 4.63 -37.79
CA LYS A 2 -11.24 5.31 -36.49
C LYS A 2 -12.44 4.83 -35.64
N ARG A 3 -13.53 4.38 -36.29
CA ARG A 3 -14.68 3.74 -35.61
C ARG A 3 -14.39 2.37 -35.00
N LEU A 4 -13.28 1.71 -35.33
CA LEU A 4 -12.88 0.46 -34.66
C LEU A 4 -12.24 0.74 -33.30
N ILE A 5 -11.60 1.90 -33.12
CA ILE A 5 -11.08 2.33 -31.82
C ILE A 5 -12.21 2.51 -30.82
N SER A 6 -13.42 2.92 -31.25
CA SER A 6 -14.56 3.02 -30.33
C SER A 6 -15.04 1.68 -29.77
N LEU A 7 -14.58 0.55 -30.32
CA LEU A 7 -14.86 -0.77 -29.78
C LEU A 7 -13.99 -1.11 -28.57
N TYR A 8 -12.89 -0.38 -28.32
CA TYR A 8 -12.09 -0.58 -27.12
C TYR A 8 -12.80 -0.03 -25.87
N PRO A 9 -12.56 -0.59 -24.67
CA PRO A 9 -13.05 -0.02 -23.42
C PRO A 9 -12.65 1.46 -23.27
N GLU A 10 -13.45 2.25 -22.56
CA GLU A 10 -13.24 3.70 -22.39
C GLU A 10 -11.82 4.06 -21.92
N ARG A 11 -11.33 3.37 -20.89
CA ARG A 11 -9.97 3.59 -20.36
C ARG A 11 -8.85 3.27 -21.37
N TRP A 12 -9.01 2.26 -22.23
CA TRP A 12 -8.07 1.98 -23.32
C TRP A 12 -8.05 3.12 -24.34
N ARG A 13 -9.24 3.65 -24.65
CA ARG A 13 -9.41 4.75 -25.61
C ARG A 13 -8.86 6.06 -25.07
N GLU A 14 -8.92 6.31 -23.77
CA GLU A 14 -8.31 7.51 -23.17
C GLU A 14 -6.79 7.49 -23.30
N ARG A 15 -6.17 6.31 -23.16
CA ARG A 15 -4.71 6.17 -23.17
C ARG A 15 -4.11 6.02 -24.56
N TYR A 16 -4.59 5.05 -25.34
CA TYR A 16 -3.90 4.62 -26.56
C TYR A 16 -4.51 5.16 -27.86
N ARG A 17 -5.61 5.92 -27.77
CA ARG A 17 -6.28 6.45 -28.97
C ARG A 17 -5.32 7.26 -29.84
N ALA A 18 -4.53 8.15 -29.26
CA ALA A 18 -3.62 9.00 -30.04
C ALA A 18 -2.58 8.17 -30.80
N GLU A 19 -1.98 7.18 -30.15
CA GLU A 19 -0.98 6.28 -30.73
C GLU A 19 -1.57 5.37 -31.81
N ILE A 20 -2.73 4.76 -31.54
CA ILE A 20 -3.41 3.89 -32.51
C ILE A 20 -3.91 4.72 -33.70
N GLU A 21 -4.40 5.94 -33.48
CA GLU A 21 -4.78 6.85 -34.57
C GLU A 21 -3.56 7.26 -35.42
N ALA A 22 -2.40 7.50 -34.81
CA ALA A 22 -1.16 7.79 -35.52
C ALA A 22 -0.67 6.58 -36.34
N LEU A 23 -0.69 5.38 -35.75
CA LEU A 23 -0.30 4.13 -36.43
C LEU A 23 -1.25 3.77 -37.58
N ILE A 24 -2.53 4.11 -37.43
CA ILE A 24 -3.56 3.98 -38.48
C ILE A 24 -3.37 5.02 -39.59
N ALA A 25 -2.95 6.25 -39.26
CA ALA A 25 -2.76 7.32 -40.23
C ALA A 25 -1.58 7.04 -41.18
N ASP A 26 -0.58 6.29 -40.72
CA ASP A 26 0.63 5.96 -41.48
C ASP A 26 0.48 4.72 -42.40
N ARG A 27 -0.69 4.07 -42.41
CA ARG A 27 -0.96 2.87 -43.22
C ARG A 27 -2.10 3.04 -44.21
N THR A 28 -1.90 2.56 -45.44
CA THR A 28 -2.98 2.36 -46.42
C THR A 28 -3.91 1.24 -45.95
N PHE A 29 -5.21 1.35 -46.25
CA PHE A 29 -6.25 0.48 -45.72
C PHE A 29 -5.99 -1.00 -46.06
N ASP A 30 -5.70 -1.81 -45.04
CA ASP A 30 -5.51 -3.27 -45.12
C ASP A 30 -6.52 -3.97 -44.21
N LEU A 31 -7.24 -4.95 -44.77
CA LEU A 31 -8.21 -5.79 -44.06
C LEU A 31 -7.57 -6.53 -42.88
N ARG A 32 -6.27 -6.86 -42.98
CA ARG A 32 -5.51 -7.49 -41.88
C ARG A 32 -5.40 -6.58 -40.68
N VAL A 33 -5.09 -5.30 -40.89
CA VAL A 33 -5.01 -4.29 -39.81
C VAL A 33 -6.37 -4.12 -39.14
N ALA A 34 -7.46 -4.14 -39.90
CA ALA A 34 -8.81 -4.08 -39.33
C ALA A 34 -9.14 -5.30 -38.45
N LEU A 35 -8.75 -6.51 -38.88
CA LEU A 35 -8.92 -7.74 -38.11
C LEU A 35 -8.06 -7.78 -36.84
N ASP A 36 -6.82 -7.33 -36.92
CA ASP A 36 -5.93 -7.25 -35.75
C ASP A 36 -6.45 -6.24 -34.72
N LEU A 37 -6.95 -5.08 -35.15
CA LEU A 37 -7.59 -4.11 -34.26
C LEU A 37 -8.85 -4.66 -33.59
N LEU A 38 -9.64 -5.47 -34.30
CA LEU A 38 -10.82 -6.13 -33.75
C LEU A 38 -10.46 -7.22 -32.73
N LYS A 39 -9.42 -8.01 -33.01
CA LYS A 39 -8.89 -8.98 -32.04
C LYS A 39 -8.36 -8.28 -30.79
N GLY A 40 -7.59 -7.20 -30.95
CA GLY A 40 -7.11 -6.40 -29.83
C GLY A 40 -8.24 -5.75 -29.04
N ALA A 41 -9.32 -5.30 -29.69
CA ALA A 41 -10.49 -4.77 -28.99
C ALA A 41 -11.20 -5.85 -28.18
N LEU A 42 -11.35 -7.06 -28.75
CA LEU A 42 -11.96 -8.19 -28.07
C LEU A 42 -11.11 -8.65 -26.88
N ASP A 43 -9.80 -8.79 -27.08
CA ASP A 43 -8.84 -9.14 -26.04
C ASP A 43 -8.84 -8.11 -24.89
N ALA A 44 -8.90 -6.82 -25.22
CA ALA A 44 -9.04 -5.72 -24.27
C ALA A 44 -10.31 -5.78 -23.40
N HIS A 45 -11.40 -6.38 -23.90
CA HIS A 45 -12.63 -6.63 -23.14
C HIS A 45 -12.57 -7.91 -22.32
N VAL A 46 -11.88 -8.93 -22.83
CA VAL A 46 -11.72 -10.23 -22.15
C VAL A 46 -10.70 -10.12 -21.01
N HIS A 47 -9.68 -9.30 -21.17
CA HIS A 47 -8.56 -9.12 -20.23
C HIS A 47 -8.37 -7.67 -19.76
N PRO A 48 -9.37 -7.06 -19.08
CA PRO A 48 -9.26 -5.69 -18.56
C PRO A 48 -8.11 -5.49 -17.56
N GLU A 49 -7.61 -6.57 -16.95
CA GLU A 49 -6.43 -6.60 -16.08
C GLU A 49 -5.10 -6.29 -16.79
N LEU A 50 -5.00 -6.50 -18.11
CA LEU A 50 -3.77 -6.21 -18.86
C LEU A 50 -3.52 -4.71 -19.02
N VAL A 51 -4.56 -3.88 -19.01
CA VAL A 51 -4.40 -2.39 -18.93
C VAL A 51 -3.91 -1.95 -17.58
N ARG A 52 -4.37 -2.61 -16.51
CA ARG A 52 -3.92 -2.32 -15.14
C ARG A 52 -2.44 -2.68 -15.02
N SER A 53 -2.05 -3.82 -15.58
CA SER A 53 -0.65 -4.21 -15.74
C SER A 53 0.13 -3.17 -16.53
N GLY A 54 -0.38 -2.69 -17.67
CA GLY A 54 0.26 -1.65 -18.47
C GLY A 54 0.31 -0.26 -17.81
N LEU A 55 -0.56 0.08 -16.85
CA LEU A 55 -0.49 1.32 -16.05
C LEU A 55 0.58 1.20 -14.95
N LEU A 56 0.67 0.04 -14.31
CA LEU A 56 1.70 -0.26 -13.32
C LEU A 56 3.10 -0.42 -13.95
N LEU A 57 3.16 -0.96 -15.18
CA LEU A 57 4.38 -1.19 -15.96
C LEU A 57 4.82 0.06 -16.77
N SER A 58 3.91 0.92 -17.23
CA SER A 58 4.30 2.15 -17.95
C SER A 58 4.90 3.22 -17.05
N ALA A 59 4.69 3.13 -15.74
CA ALA A 59 5.43 3.89 -14.75
C ALA A 59 6.88 3.39 -14.60
N ALA A 60 7.24 2.26 -15.21
CA ALA A 60 8.54 1.60 -15.09
C ALA A 60 9.54 2.01 -16.20
N GLY A 61 9.13 2.81 -17.18
CA GLY A 61 10.02 3.33 -18.23
C GLY A 61 10.68 4.69 -17.92
N ALA A 62 10.32 5.34 -16.82
CA ALA A 62 10.89 6.63 -16.41
C ALA A 62 12.10 6.42 -15.50
N ASP A 63 13.14 7.23 -15.68
CA ASP A 63 14.27 7.30 -14.74
C ASP A 63 13.74 7.57 -13.33
N ARG A 64 14.04 6.66 -12.41
CA ARG A 64 13.51 6.66 -11.05
C ARG A 64 14.65 6.64 -10.08
N VAL A 65 14.48 7.32 -8.95
CA VAL A 65 15.36 7.15 -7.80
C VAL A 65 14.58 6.61 -6.61
N PHE A 66 15.25 5.90 -5.72
CA PHE A 66 14.66 5.50 -4.46
C PHE A 66 15.01 6.50 -3.34
N VAL A 67 13.99 7.09 -2.71
CA VAL A 67 14.19 7.95 -1.55
C VAL A 67 13.78 7.22 -0.27
N PRO A 68 14.70 6.97 0.68
CA PRO A 68 14.41 6.27 1.91
C PRO A 68 13.21 6.83 2.67
N GLY A 69 12.29 5.94 3.06
CA GLY A 69 11.05 6.29 3.76
C GLY A 69 9.94 6.84 2.86
N MET A 70 10.26 7.32 1.65
CA MET A 70 9.28 7.83 0.68
C MET A 70 9.00 6.83 -0.45
N GLY A 71 9.99 6.04 -0.86
CA GLY A 71 9.87 5.06 -1.93
C GLY A 71 10.46 5.55 -3.26
N PHE A 72 10.16 4.83 -4.34
CA PHE A 72 10.59 5.19 -5.69
C PHE A 72 9.85 6.41 -6.23
N ARG A 73 10.56 7.33 -6.89
CA ARG A 73 10.02 8.58 -7.47
C ARG A 73 10.62 8.83 -8.83
N ALA A 74 9.86 9.47 -9.72
CA ALA A 74 10.41 9.97 -10.99
C ALA A 74 11.55 10.97 -10.69
N ALA A 75 12.73 10.73 -11.27
CA ALA A 75 13.89 11.59 -11.12
C ALA A 75 13.73 12.88 -11.94
N GLU A 76 13.26 12.73 -13.19
CA GLU A 76 13.00 13.84 -14.09
C GLU A 76 11.86 14.72 -13.58
N GLY A 77 12.12 16.03 -13.49
CA GLY A 77 11.17 17.01 -12.95
C GLY A 77 10.93 16.89 -11.44
N GLY A 78 11.52 15.90 -10.77
CA GLY A 78 11.41 15.72 -9.33
C GLY A 78 12.21 16.77 -8.55
N LEU A 79 11.76 17.08 -7.34
CA LEU A 79 12.44 17.95 -6.39
C LEU A 79 12.62 17.24 -5.05
N THR A 80 13.74 17.54 -4.38
CA THR A 80 13.98 17.10 -3.00
C THR A 80 14.46 18.25 -2.14
N LEU A 81 14.28 18.10 -0.83
CA LEU A 81 14.84 19.00 0.17
C LEU A 81 16.37 19.04 0.05
N LYS A 82 16.94 20.26 -0.06
CA LYS A 82 18.41 20.45 -0.14
C LYS A 82 19.14 19.93 1.09
N GLN A 83 18.58 20.22 2.26
CA GLN A 83 19.08 19.76 3.56
C GLN A 83 17.96 19.83 4.61
N PRO A 84 17.97 18.97 5.64
CA PRO A 84 17.02 19.07 6.75
C PRO A 84 17.04 20.46 7.41
N VAL A 85 15.87 20.94 7.83
CA VAL A 85 15.70 22.25 8.48
C VAL A 85 15.06 22.06 9.84
N GLU A 86 15.51 22.79 10.86
CA GLU A 86 14.93 22.78 12.20
C GLU A 86 14.65 24.21 12.66
N VAL A 87 13.44 24.45 13.16
CA VAL A 87 13.04 25.72 13.79
C VAL A 87 12.68 25.44 15.25
N ARG A 88 13.14 26.30 16.17
CA ARG A 88 12.87 26.18 17.62
C ARG A 88 11.98 27.31 18.10
N ARG A 89 11.07 27.00 19.03
CA ARG A 89 10.28 27.96 19.80
C ARG A 89 10.15 27.48 21.24
N GLY A 90 10.80 28.21 22.16
CA GLY A 90 10.95 27.73 23.54
C GLY A 90 11.69 26.40 23.56
N GLU A 91 11.14 25.41 24.25
CA GLU A 91 11.72 24.07 24.39
C GLU A 91 11.39 23.14 23.21
N VAL A 92 10.46 23.52 22.34
CA VAL A 92 9.98 22.68 21.24
C VAL A 92 10.71 23.03 19.95
N SER A 93 11.07 22.01 19.19
CA SER A 93 11.55 22.11 17.83
C SER A 93 10.60 21.44 16.84
N LEU A 94 10.49 22.05 15.65
CA LEU A 94 9.90 21.47 14.48
C LEU A 94 11.00 21.19 13.47
N TRP A 95 11.22 19.91 13.19
CA TRP A 95 12.22 19.43 12.24
C TRP A 95 11.54 19.00 10.94
N LEU A 96 11.97 19.59 9.84
CA LEU A 96 11.63 19.15 8.48
C LEU A 96 12.77 18.28 7.96
N GLY A 97 12.50 16.99 7.86
CA GLY A 97 13.52 16.00 7.54
C GLY A 97 13.68 15.72 6.07
N ARG A 98 12.54 15.56 5.38
CA ARG A 98 12.52 15.18 3.97
C ARG A 98 11.32 15.79 3.27
N ILE A 99 11.55 16.20 2.02
CA ILE A 99 10.51 16.53 1.05
C ILE A 99 10.90 15.86 -0.24
N VAL A 100 9.94 15.20 -0.88
CA VAL A 100 10.10 14.77 -2.28
C VAL A 100 8.84 15.14 -3.04
N SER A 101 8.99 15.94 -4.09
CA SER A 101 7.92 16.30 -5.02
C SER A 101 8.21 15.69 -6.38
N ALA A 102 7.36 14.76 -6.82
CA ALA A 102 7.40 14.18 -8.17
C ALA A 102 5.95 13.96 -8.65
N GLU A 103 5.48 12.72 -8.69
CA GLU A 103 4.06 12.42 -9.01
C GLU A 103 3.09 12.94 -7.93
N ARG A 104 3.61 13.18 -6.72
CA ARG A 104 2.99 13.89 -5.60
C ARG A 104 4.09 14.48 -4.72
N THR A 105 3.73 15.34 -3.78
CA THR A 105 4.66 15.84 -2.76
C THR A 105 4.46 15.09 -1.46
N ASP A 106 5.47 14.36 -0.99
CA ASP A 106 5.50 13.77 0.35
C ASP A 106 6.45 14.57 1.25
N VAL A 107 5.98 14.93 2.44
CA VAL A 107 6.72 15.68 3.45
C VAL A 107 6.79 14.86 4.73
N ASP A 108 7.99 14.73 5.29
CA ASP A 108 8.25 14.10 6.60
C ASP A 108 8.84 15.15 7.55
N PHE A 109 8.10 15.44 8.62
CA PHE A 109 8.48 16.43 9.62
C PHE A 109 8.11 15.94 11.03
N ALA A 110 8.72 16.50 12.07
CA ALA A 110 8.51 16.04 13.43
C ALA A 110 8.62 17.14 14.48
N PHE A 111 7.88 16.97 15.57
CA PHE A 111 7.97 17.79 16.78
C PHE A 111 8.76 17.09 17.88
N SER A 112 9.58 17.83 18.62
CA SER A 112 10.37 17.31 19.76
C SER A 112 10.73 18.42 20.76
N PRO A 113 10.72 18.19 22.09
CA PRO A 113 10.07 17.09 22.76
C PRO A 113 8.54 17.26 22.73
N ILE A 114 7.79 16.17 22.59
CA ILE A 114 6.33 16.25 22.62
C ILE A 114 5.76 16.56 24.00
N ASP A 115 6.46 16.21 25.07
CA ASP A 115 5.94 16.40 26.44
C ASP A 115 5.70 17.88 26.74
N ALA A 116 6.59 18.75 26.25
CA ALA A 116 6.42 20.21 26.33
C ALA A 116 5.19 20.72 25.56
N LEU A 117 4.70 19.97 24.57
CA LEU A 117 3.50 20.29 23.79
C LEU A 117 2.21 19.77 24.43
N LEU A 118 2.28 18.71 25.23
CA LEU A 118 1.11 18.07 25.86
C LEU A 118 0.81 18.62 27.25
N ALA A 119 1.76 19.31 27.89
CA ALA A 119 1.73 19.64 29.32
C ALA A 119 0.65 20.64 29.80
N PRO A 120 -0.29 21.15 28.97
CA PRO A 120 -1.56 21.61 29.55
C PRO A 120 -2.83 21.24 28.77
N GLN A 121 -2.81 20.33 27.78
CA GLN A 121 -3.97 20.11 26.91
C GLN A 121 -5.01 19.15 27.56
N PRO A 122 -6.29 19.56 27.74
CA PRO A 122 -7.33 18.73 28.33
C PRO A 122 -7.96 17.70 27.36
N SER A 123 -7.56 17.70 26.08
CA SER A 123 -8.13 16.82 25.06
C SER A 123 -7.31 15.54 24.88
N PRO A 124 -7.94 14.34 24.93
CA PRO A 124 -7.26 13.06 24.70
C PRO A 124 -6.83 12.83 23.24
N THR A 125 -7.16 13.73 22.32
CA THR A 125 -6.80 13.62 20.89
C THR A 125 -6.20 14.94 20.37
N PRO A 126 -4.95 15.29 20.72
CA PRO A 126 -4.26 16.48 20.22
C PRO A 126 -3.98 16.45 18.72
N TRP A 127 -4.40 15.40 17.99
CA TRP A 127 -4.11 15.16 16.59
C TRP A 127 -5.20 15.63 15.62
N ILE A 128 -6.32 16.12 16.15
CA ILE A 128 -7.46 16.59 15.35
C ILE A 128 -7.36 18.11 15.17
N GLY A 129 -7.69 18.62 13.98
CA GLY A 129 -7.85 20.05 13.73
C GLY A 129 -6.59 20.80 13.28
N TRP A 130 -5.53 20.11 12.87
CA TRP A 130 -4.34 20.78 12.33
C TRP A 130 -4.60 21.19 10.89
N THR A 131 -3.87 22.19 10.40
CA THR A 131 -3.68 22.45 8.98
C THR A 131 -2.18 22.33 8.67
N VAL A 132 -1.88 21.69 7.54
CA VAL A 132 -0.51 21.59 7.02
C VAL A 132 -0.58 22.06 5.59
N GLU A 133 0.19 23.11 5.30
CA GLU A 133 0.23 23.76 3.99
C GLU A 133 1.68 23.92 3.54
N LEU A 134 1.92 23.83 2.24
CA LEU A 134 3.15 24.31 1.61
C LEU A 134 2.84 25.60 0.87
N ARG A 135 3.77 26.54 0.87
CA ARG A 135 3.70 27.74 0.05
C ARG A 135 4.97 27.87 -0.76
N ASP A 136 4.87 27.90 -2.09
CA ASP A 136 6.05 28.10 -2.94
C ASP A 136 6.42 29.58 -3.09
N SER A 137 7.58 29.83 -3.70
CA SER A 137 8.10 31.19 -3.96
C SER A 137 7.22 32.05 -4.88
N THR A 138 6.30 31.45 -5.64
CA THR A 138 5.32 32.20 -6.46
C THR A 138 4.09 32.62 -5.64
N GLY A 139 3.97 32.09 -4.42
CA GLY A 139 2.86 32.32 -3.51
C GLY A 139 1.73 31.32 -3.64
N ARG A 140 1.84 30.29 -4.49
CA ARG A 140 0.84 29.21 -4.57
C ARG A 140 0.87 28.40 -3.28
N VAL A 141 -0.32 28.07 -2.78
CA VAL A 141 -0.52 27.30 -1.55
C VAL A 141 -1.02 25.90 -1.90
N TYR A 142 -0.38 24.89 -1.33
CA TYR A 142 -0.72 23.48 -1.46
C TYR A 142 -1.23 22.99 -0.12
N ARG A 143 -2.42 22.38 -0.09
CA ARG A 143 -3.00 21.83 1.13
C ARG A 143 -2.77 20.33 1.22
N ALA A 144 -2.48 19.83 2.42
CA ALA A 144 -2.29 18.40 2.61
C ALA A 144 -3.59 17.62 2.34
N GLY A 145 -3.55 16.68 1.40
CA GLY A 145 -4.67 15.77 1.09
C GLY A 145 -4.74 14.54 1.99
N GLY A 146 -3.62 14.17 2.62
CA GLY A 146 -3.51 13.01 3.51
C GLY A 146 -2.44 13.22 4.56
N ARG A 147 -2.67 12.70 5.77
CA ARG A 147 -1.75 12.83 6.90
C ARG A 147 -1.71 11.54 7.73
N GLY A 148 -0.51 11.16 8.14
CA GLY A 148 -0.29 10.11 9.13
C GLY A 148 0.65 10.63 10.20
N ALA A 149 0.37 10.32 11.46
CA ALA A 149 1.25 10.64 12.58
C ALA A 149 1.69 9.33 13.25
N GLY A 150 2.95 9.29 13.66
CA GLY A 150 3.54 8.20 14.44
C GLY A 150 4.67 8.76 15.29
N GLY A 151 5.10 8.04 16.32
CA GLY A 151 6.12 8.57 17.20
C GLY A 151 6.53 7.65 18.31
N THR A 152 7.58 8.03 19.01
CA THR A 152 8.05 7.43 20.26
C THR A 152 7.79 8.39 21.40
N LEU A 153 7.97 7.94 22.64
CA LEU A 153 8.04 8.85 23.79
C LEU A 153 9.05 9.97 23.48
N GLY A 154 8.59 11.23 23.53
CA GLY A 154 9.41 12.41 23.25
C GLY A 154 9.35 12.96 21.81
N ARG A 155 8.90 12.22 20.79
CA ARG A 155 8.90 12.74 19.40
C ARG A 155 7.69 12.24 18.61
N VAL A 156 7.03 13.15 17.91
CA VAL A 156 6.02 12.77 16.91
C VAL A 156 6.44 13.20 15.52
N SER A 157 6.55 12.20 14.65
CA SER A 157 6.77 12.32 13.22
C SER A 157 5.43 12.32 12.48
N ILE A 158 5.33 13.19 11.49
CA ILE A 158 4.14 13.40 10.68
C ILE A 158 4.55 13.29 9.23
N ARG A 159 3.81 12.47 8.49
CA ARG A 159 3.88 12.41 7.04
C ARG A 159 2.66 13.07 6.46
N ALA A 160 2.87 14.02 5.55
CA ALA A 160 1.81 14.71 4.84
C ALA A 160 2.01 14.59 3.32
N THR A 161 0.91 14.47 2.58
CA THR A 161 0.91 14.35 1.13
C THR A 161 0.19 15.54 0.49
N PHE A 162 0.76 16.12 -0.57
CA PHE A 162 0.23 17.27 -1.30
C PHE A 162 0.28 17.02 -2.82
N GLU A 163 -0.35 17.92 -3.58
CA GLU A 163 -0.11 18.02 -5.02
C GLU A 163 1.38 18.25 -5.32
N PRO A 164 1.87 17.84 -6.51
CA PRO A 164 3.22 18.14 -6.96
C PRO A 164 3.52 19.64 -6.96
N ILE A 165 4.70 20.01 -6.44
CA ILE A 165 5.30 21.33 -6.63
C ILE A 165 5.90 21.41 -8.03
N ALA A 166 5.74 22.57 -8.69
CA ALA A 166 6.25 22.78 -10.04
C ALA A 166 7.79 22.62 -10.10
N PRO A 167 8.36 21.93 -11.11
CA PRO A 167 9.78 21.56 -11.18
C PRO A 167 10.78 22.72 -11.17
N GLU A 168 10.34 23.95 -11.42
CA GLU A 168 11.15 25.18 -11.40
C GLU A 168 11.28 25.82 -10.00
N ILE A 169 10.45 25.41 -9.04
CA ILE A 169 10.47 25.97 -7.69
C ILE A 169 11.73 25.50 -6.95
N ARG A 170 12.46 26.46 -6.37
CA ARG A 170 13.67 26.20 -5.58
C ARG A 170 13.54 26.62 -4.12
N HIS A 171 12.47 27.32 -3.77
CA HIS A 171 12.22 27.79 -2.41
C HIS A 171 10.75 27.67 -2.06
N ALA A 172 10.46 27.16 -0.86
CA ALA A 172 9.11 27.02 -0.34
C ALA A 172 9.11 27.08 1.19
N GLU A 173 7.92 27.14 1.77
CA GLU A 173 7.71 27.22 3.21
C GLU A 173 6.68 26.16 3.64
N LEU A 174 7.00 25.42 4.70
CA LEU A 174 6.06 24.54 5.38
C LEU A 174 5.36 25.32 6.48
N ARG A 175 4.03 25.34 6.44
CA ARG A 175 3.18 25.93 7.46
C ARG A 175 2.42 24.84 8.19
N VAL A 176 2.54 24.82 9.51
CA VAL A 176 1.77 23.92 10.38
C VAL A 176 0.99 24.78 11.36
N ASP A 177 -0.33 24.75 11.28
CA ASP A 177 -1.20 25.41 12.26
C ASP A 177 -1.99 24.35 13.03
N GLY A 178 -2.16 24.54 14.33
CA GLY A 178 -2.78 23.54 15.18
C GLY A 178 -2.59 23.81 16.67
N PRO A 179 -2.80 22.80 17.53
CA PRO A 179 -2.79 22.94 18.99
C PRO A 179 -1.42 23.33 19.56
N PHE A 180 -0.38 23.25 18.75
CA PHE A 180 1.00 23.61 19.09
C PHE A 180 1.39 25.00 18.57
N GLY A 181 0.40 25.79 18.15
CA GLY A 181 0.57 27.09 17.52
C GLY A 181 0.94 27.00 16.05
N ARG A 182 1.15 28.16 15.43
CA ARG A 182 1.46 28.29 14.01
C ARG A 182 2.95 28.29 13.75
N TRP A 183 3.47 27.25 13.10
CA TRP A 183 4.88 27.12 12.72
C TRP A 183 5.08 27.41 11.24
N GLU A 184 6.21 28.02 10.92
CA GLU A 184 6.61 28.36 9.56
C GLU A 184 8.08 27.96 9.40
N ILE A 185 8.38 27.13 8.39
CA ILE A 185 9.73 26.65 8.11
C ILE A 185 10.05 26.93 6.65
N PRO A 186 10.87 27.94 6.32
CA PRO A 186 11.39 28.12 4.98
C PRO A 186 12.42 27.03 4.67
N PHE A 187 12.43 26.55 3.43
CA PHE A 187 13.38 25.53 2.98
C PHE A 187 13.67 25.67 1.47
N ASP A 188 14.82 25.12 1.07
CA ASP A 188 15.26 25.09 -0.32
C ASP A 188 15.07 23.69 -0.93
N LEU A 189 14.70 23.68 -2.20
CA LEU A 189 14.54 22.50 -3.03
C LEU A 189 15.63 22.46 -4.10
N VAL A 190 16.11 21.25 -4.38
CA VAL A 190 17.03 20.95 -5.48
C VAL A 190 16.40 19.88 -6.39
N PRO A 191 16.77 19.81 -7.67
CA PRO A 191 16.37 18.73 -8.55
C PRO A 191 16.69 17.35 -7.93
N LEU A 192 15.73 16.43 -7.99
CA LEU A 192 15.89 15.11 -7.40
C LEU A 192 16.98 14.29 -8.10
N ALA A 193 17.15 14.48 -9.41
CA ALA A 193 18.25 13.89 -10.19
C ALA A 193 19.65 14.37 -9.76
N GLU A 194 19.76 15.48 -9.03
CA GLU A 194 21.04 15.97 -8.48
C GLU A 194 21.32 15.43 -7.06
N SER A 195 20.41 14.63 -6.50
CA SER A 195 20.56 14.06 -5.17
C SER A 195 21.40 12.78 -5.18
N GLU A 196 21.94 12.39 -4.02
CA GLU A 196 22.64 11.12 -3.83
C GLU A 196 21.69 9.90 -3.79
N ALA A 197 20.40 10.07 -4.11
CA ALA A 197 19.44 8.99 -4.13
C ALA A 197 19.80 7.98 -5.24
N PRO A 198 19.85 6.67 -4.95
CA PRO A 198 20.25 5.68 -5.93
C PRO A 198 19.21 5.60 -7.05
N HIS A 199 19.70 5.64 -8.29
CA HIS A 199 18.89 5.35 -9.47
C HIS A 199 18.42 3.91 -9.44
N ALA A 200 17.19 3.73 -9.89
CA ALA A 200 16.53 2.45 -9.98
C ALA A 200 16.73 1.89 -11.38
N ILE A 201 17.02 0.59 -11.45
CA ILE A 201 16.74 -0.18 -12.65
C ILE A 201 15.27 -0.61 -12.63
N THR A 202 14.76 -0.96 -13.80
CA THR A 202 13.45 -1.59 -13.96
C THR A 202 13.67 -3.05 -14.34
N PRO A 203 13.66 -3.97 -13.36
CA PRO A 203 13.56 -5.37 -13.69
C PRO A 203 12.23 -5.59 -14.42
N ASP A 204 12.23 -6.37 -15.50
CA ASP A 204 10.99 -6.89 -16.10
C ASP A 204 10.96 -8.40 -15.88
N ALA A 205 10.91 -8.78 -14.59
CA ALA A 205 10.89 -10.16 -14.16
C ALA A 205 9.63 -10.43 -13.36
N SER A 206 8.98 -11.55 -13.66
CA SER A 206 7.74 -11.96 -13.01
C SER A 206 7.71 -13.44 -12.69
N ALA A 207 6.88 -13.80 -11.72
CA ALA A 207 6.53 -15.16 -11.36
C ALA A 207 5.00 -15.26 -11.26
N HIS A 208 4.45 -16.38 -11.70
CA HIS A 208 3.02 -16.64 -11.63
C HIS A 208 2.75 -17.91 -10.83
N ASP A 209 1.90 -17.81 -9.82
CA ASP A 209 1.43 -18.94 -9.02
C ASP A 209 0.07 -18.62 -8.40
N GLN A 210 -0.76 -19.65 -8.19
CA GLN A 210 -2.11 -19.52 -7.61
C GLN A 210 -3.03 -18.48 -8.28
N GLY A 211 -2.83 -18.20 -9.57
CA GLY A 211 -3.59 -17.17 -10.30
C GLY A 211 -3.16 -15.73 -9.98
N ILE A 212 -2.01 -15.54 -9.34
CA ILE A 212 -1.43 -14.25 -8.98
C ILE A 212 -0.08 -14.11 -9.70
N THR A 213 0.07 -13.04 -10.45
CA THR A 213 1.35 -12.65 -11.06
C THR A 213 2.05 -11.64 -10.15
N LEU A 214 3.28 -11.94 -9.76
CA LEU A 214 4.15 -11.08 -8.98
C LEU A 214 5.29 -10.59 -9.88
N THR A 215 5.47 -9.28 -10.00
CA THR A 215 6.46 -8.66 -10.88
C THR A 215 7.37 -7.73 -10.10
N ALA A 216 8.69 -7.83 -10.29
CA ALA A 216 9.62 -6.81 -9.85
C ALA A 216 9.53 -5.61 -10.79
N THR A 217 9.34 -4.40 -10.27
CA THR A 217 9.02 -3.20 -11.08
C THR A 217 9.94 -2.01 -10.83
N ALA A 218 10.80 -2.10 -9.81
CA ALA A 218 11.92 -1.21 -9.62
C ALA A 218 12.90 -1.84 -8.62
N PHE A 219 14.18 -1.61 -8.83
CA PHE A 219 15.23 -2.06 -7.94
C PHE A 219 16.29 -0.97 -7.80
N ALA A 220 16.66 -0.62 -6.58
CA ALA A 220 17.73 0.34 -6.33
C ALA A 220 18.64 -0.17 -5.20
N ARG A 221 19.92 0.10 -5.34
CA ARG A 221 20.96 -0.34 -4.42
C ARG A 221 21.72 0.85 -3.86
N ALA A 222 21.89 0.87 -2.55
CA ALA A 222 22.74 1.82 -1.83
C ALA A 222 23.78 1.09 -0.98
N ALA A 223 24.66 1.85 -0.32
CA ALA A 223 25.70 1.29 0.54
C ALA A 223 25.15 0.61 1.80
N ASP A 224 23.98 1.02 2.28
CA ASP A 224 23.38 0.61 3.56
C ASP A 224 22.03 -0.11 3.43
N TYR A 225 21.44 -0.13 2.23
CA TYR A 225 20.18 -0.82 1.95
C TYR A 225 20.04 -1.28 0.48
N THR A 226 19.06 -2.15 0.27
CA THR A 226 18.54 -2.50 -1.05
C THR A 226 17.03 -2.31 -1.07
N ALA A 227 16.53 -1.63 -2.10
CA ALA A 227 15.12 -1.33 -2.28
C ALA A 227 14.57 -2.11 -3.47
N LEU A 228 13.44 -2.77 -3.29
CA LEU A 228 12.76 -3.54 -4.34
C LEU A 228 11.27 -3.20 -4.32
N ARG A 229 10.71 -2.82 -5.46
CA ARG A 229 9.27 -2.67 -5.62
C ARG A 229 8.68 -3.88 -6.32
N LEU A 230 7.71 -4.51 -5.68
CA LEU A 230 6.93 -5.60 -6.24
C LEU A 230 5.52 -5.13 -6.57
N ALA A 231 4.97 -5.63 -7.67
CA ALA A 231 3.58 -5.49 -8.05
C ALA A 231 2.94 -6.86 -8.11
N ALA A 232 1.81 -7.04 -7.45
CA ALA A 232 1.01 -8.25 -7.50
C ALA A 232 -0.30 -7.97 -8.22
N ILE A 233 -0.66 -8.83 -9.17
CA ILE A 233 -1.87 -8.72 -10.00
C ILE A 233 -2.61 -10.05 -9.96
N ALA A 234 -3.92 -9.99 -9.73
CA ALA A 234 -4.78 -11.15 -9.68
C ALA A 234 -6.13 -10.87 -10.36
N GLY A 235 -6.66 -11.89 -11.05
CA GLY A 235 -8.01 -11.87 -11.62
C GLY A 235 -9.08 -12.40 -10.65
N PRO A 236 -10.37 -12.39 -11.05
CA PRO A 236 -11.44 -13.03 -10.29
C PRO A 236 -11.10 -14.48 -9.90
N PRO A 237 -11.49 -14.95 -8.70
CA PRO A 237 -12.39 -14.30 -7.74
C PRO A 237 -11.70 -13.27 -6.82
N VAL A 238 -10.43 -12.95 -7.02
CA VAL A 238 -9.74 -11.94 -6.21
C VAL A 238 -10.31 -10.54 -6.51
N ARG A 239 -10.80 -9.87 -5.46
CA ARG A 239 -11.25 -8.48 -5.52
C ARG A 239 -10.09 -7.52 -5.33
N PHE A 240 -9.23 -7.80 -4.36
CA PHE A 240 -8.10 -6.97 -4.01
C PHE A 240 -6.93 -7.87 -3.60
N VAL A 241 -5.72 -7.54 -4.06
CA VAL A 241 -4.52 -7.96 -3.36
C VAL A 241 -4.33 -6.98 -2.21
N ARG A 242 -4.29 -7.48 -0.98
CA ARG A 242 -4.25 -6.67 0.24
C ARG A 242 -2.83 -6.41 0.71
N ALA A 243 -1.93 -7.38 0.52
CA ALA A 243 -0.51 -7.21 0.85
C ALA A 243 0.40 -8.28 0.22
N ILE A 244 1.69 -7.96 0.07
CA ILE A 244 2.73 -8.90 -0.35
C ILE A 244 3.56 -9.25 0.90
N ALA A 245 3.72 -10.54 1.19
CA ALA A 245 4.58 -11.00 2.28
C ALA A 245 4.26 -10.42 3.68
N VAL A 246 2.98 -10.28 4.02
CA VAL A 246 2.59 -9.88 5.37
C VAL A 246 2.52 -11.11 6.26
N GLY A 247 3.62 -11.38 6.96
CA GLY A 247 3.62 -12.27 8.11
C GLY A 247 2.85 -11.58 9.23
N THR A 248 1.52 -11.70 9.21
CA THR A 248 0.56 -11.20 10.22
C THR A 248 1.07 -10.00 11.03
N ARG A 249 1.24 -8.83 10.39
CA ARG A 249 1.43 -7.54 11.09
C ARG A 249 0.08 -6.90 11.37
N LEU A 250 -0.81 -7.66 12.01
CA LEU A 250 -2.03 -7.12 12.60
C LEU A 250 -1.66 -6.51 13.96
N PRO A 251 -2.31 -5.41 14.40
CA PRO A 251 -2.06 -4.83 15.73
C PRO A 251 -2.16 -5.92 16.82
N GLY A 252 -1.14 -6.05 17.66
CA GLY A 252 -1.11 -7.07 18.72
C GLY A 252 -0.84 -8.52 18.28
N ALA A 253 -0.55 -8.77 17.00
CA ALA A 253 -0.12 -10.09 16.53
C ALA A 253 1.33 -10.36 16.92
N PHE A 254 1.55 -11.39 17.75
CA PHE A 254 2.88 -11.97 17.91
C PHE A 254 3.19 -12.77 16.64
N ALA A 255 4.07 -12.24 15.78
CA ALA A 255 4.51 -12.95 14.58
C ALA A 255 5.32 -14.20 15.00
N ILE A 256 4.77 -15.39 14.72
CA ILE A 256 5.40 -16.69 15.03
C ILE A 256 6.04 -17.32 13.77
N ARG A 257 5.88 -16.74 12.57
CA ARG A 257 6.43 -17.31 11.33
C ARG A 257 7.72 -16.61 10.87
N ALA A 258 8.61 -17.42 10.30
CA ALA A 258 9.80 -17.01 9.56
C ALA A 258 9.44 -15.93 8.53
N GLU A 259 10.44 -15.12 8.17
CA GLU A 259 10.26 -14.01 7.25
C GLU A 259 9.62 -14.50 5.94
N PRO A 260 8.36 -14.12 5.64
CA PRO A 260 7.59 -14.68 4.50
C PRO A 260 8.09 -14.17 3.14
N ILE A 261 9.20 -13.44 3.17
CA ILE A 261 9.90 -12.89 2.02
C ILE A 261 11.37 -12.80 2.32
N GLU A 262 12.16 -13.19 1.33
CA GLU A 262 13.60 -13.18 1.41
C GLU A 262 14.18 -12.78 0.05
N LEU A 263 15.23 -11.98 0.08
CA LEU A 263 16.05 -11.68 -1.07
C LEU A 263 17.34 -12.51 -0.98
N SER A 264 17.74 -13.15 -2.07
CA SER A 264 19.02 -13.85 -2.18
C SER A 264 19.81 -13.40 -3.41
N ASP A 265 21.13 -13.58 -3.39
CA ASP A 265 22.00 -13.28 -4.55
C ASP A 265 22.67 -14.53 -5.14
N ASP A 266 23.36 -14.36 -6.27
CA ASP A 266 24.15 -15.40 -6.94
C ASP A 266 25.37 -15.90 -6.13
N ARG A 267 25.66 -15.27 -4.99
CA ARG A 267 26.74 -15.67 -4.08
C ARG A 267 26.25 -16.49 -2.90
N GLY A 268 24.94 -16.76 -2.86
CA GLY A 268 24.30 -17.53 -1.80
C GLY A 268 24.04 -16.71 -0.53
N ASN A 269 24.21 -15.38 -0.57
CA ASN A 269 23.82 -14.53 0.54
C ASN A 269 22.29 -14.43 0.59
N ARG A 270 21.76 -14.29 1.82
CA ARG A 270 20.33 -14.19 2.09
C ARG A 270 20.10 -12.93 2.93
N TYR A 271 19.10 -12.15 2.53
CA TYR A 271 18.80 -10.85 3.10
C TYR A 271 17.35 -10.84 3.57
N GLY A 272 17.20 -10.67 4.88
CA GLY A 272 15.90 -10.52 5.51
C GLY A 272 15.26 -9.16 5.29
N LEU A 273 13.94 -9.10 5.35
CA LEU A 273 13.15 -7.89 5.18
C LEU A 273 13.34 -6.97 6.40
N ARG A 274 13.90 -5.78 6.18
CA ARG A 274 14.05 -4.76 7.23
C ARG A 274 12.77 -3.96 7.44
N SER A 275 12.18 -3.47 6.36
CA SER A 275 10.97 -2.66 6.44
C SER A 275 10.20 -2.64 5.13
N GLN A 276 8.96 -2.16 5.21
CA GLN A 276 8.05 -2.00 4.08
C GLN A 276 7.68 -0.53 4.00
N VAL A 277 7.71 0.02 2.80
CA VAL A 277 7.24 1.36 2.49
C VAL A 277 6.02 1.18 1.59
N SER A 278 4.84 1.11 2.20
CA SER A 278 3.58 1.12 1.45
C SER A 278 3.32 2.53 0.95
N THR A 279 3.19 2.70 -0.36
CA THR A 279 3.00 4.01 -1.00
C THR A 279 1.67 4.14 -1.75
N ALA A 280 0.97 3.02 -1.98
CA ALA A 280 -0.21 2.96 -2.84
C ALA A 280 -1.44 2.49 -2.07
N TRP A 281 -2.57 3.15 -2.33
CA TRP A 281 -3.87 2.60 -1.97
C TRP A 281 -4.14 1.34 -2.79
N PRO A 282 -4.72 0.28 -2.21
CA PRO A 282 -4.99 -0.95 -2.94
C PRO A 282 -5.99 -0.67 -4.08
N GLU A 283 -5.59 -1.02 -5.30
CA GLU A 283 -6.49 -1.01 -6.46
C GLU A 283 -7.20 -2.37 -6.57
N PRO A 284 -8.41 -2.43 -7.17
CA PRO A 284 -9.05 -3.71 -7.43
C PRO A 284 -8.14 -4.64 -8.23
N GLY A 285 -7.85 -5.83 -7.69
CA GLY A 285 -7.01 -6.86 -8.30
C GLY A 285 -5.52 -6.52 -8.41
N ALA A 286 -5.05 -5.36 -7.91
CA ALA A 286 -3.66 -4.96 -8.02
C ALA A 286 -3.12 -4.27 -6.77
N TYR A 287 -1.88 -4.58 -6.44
CA TYR A 287 -1.20 -4.03 -5.27
C TYR A 287 0.28 -3.83 -5.56
N GLN A 288 0.85 -2.76 -5.02
CA GLN A 288 2.28 -2.49 -5.10
C GLN A 288 2.85 -2.24 -3.73
N GLU A 289 4.05 -2.76 -3.51
CA GLU A 289 4.77 -2.62 -2.25
C GLU A 289 6.24 -2.38 -2.51
N THR A 290 6.83 -1.45 -1.76
CA THR A 290 8.28 -1.26 -1.75
C THR A 290 8.86 -1.88 -0.49
N LEU A 291 9.85 -2.73 -0.70
CA LEU A 291 10.51 -3.56 0.32
C LEU A 291 11.93 -3.06 0.51
N LEU A 292 12.38 -3.01 1.75
CA LEU A 292 13.74 -2.66 2.11
C LEU A 292 14.46 -3.83 2.76
N PHE A 293 15.64 -4.14 2.23
CA PHE A 293 16.54 -5.17 2.69
C PHE A 293 17.86 -4.54 3.17
N GLY A 294 18.74 -5.38 3.74
CA GLY A 294 20.13 -5.00 3.97
C GLY A 294 20.89 -4.69 2.67
N PRO A 295 22.12 -4.17 2.78
CA PRO A 295 22.92 -3.84 1.61
C PRO A 295 23.33 -5.12 0.85
N LEU A 296 23.01 -5.16 -0.45
CA LEU A 296 23.45 -6.21 -1.36
C LEU A 296 24.98 -6.22 -1.52
N ALA A 297 25.57 -7.40 -1.74
CA ALA A 297 26.99 -7.56 -2.04
C ALA A 297 27.43 -6.75 -3.28
N ALA A 298 28.64 -6.17 -3.22
CA ALA A 298 29.26 -5.34 -4.28
C ALA A 298 29.22 -5.98 -5.66
N ASP A 299 29.51 -7.27 -5.71
CA ASP A 299 29.73 -8.05 -6.90
C ASP A 299 28.57 -9.01 -7.21
N ALA A 300 27.42 -8.87 -6.52
CA ALA A 300 26.20 -9.58 -6.90
C ALA A 300 25.77 -9.12 -8.30
N GLN A 301 25.35 -10.08 -9.13
CA GLN A 301 24.93 -9.84 -10.52
C GLN A 301 23.51 -10.34 -10.79
N LEU A 302 23.02 -11.25 -9.95
CA LEU A 302 21.66 -11.78 -10.04
C LEU A 302 21.08 -11.79 -8.63
N VAL A 303 19.84 -11.37 -8.52
CA VAL A 303 19.08 -11.51 -7.28
C VAL A 303 17.79 -12.28 -7.54
N THR A 304 17.33 -12.98 -6.50
CA THR A 304 16.04 -13.65 -6.47
C THR A 304 15.29 -13.19 -5.24
N VAL A 305 14.09 -12.67 -5.41
CA VAL A 305 13.16 -12.50 -4.29
C VAL A 305 12.20 -13.67 -4.26
N THR A 306 12.04 -14.28 -3.08
CA THR A 306 11.06 -15.33 -2.83
C THR A 306 9.96 -14.80 -1.93
N VAL A 307 8.71 -15.07 -2.29
CA VAL A 307 7.53 -14.70 -1.50
C VAL A 307 6.74 -15.95 -1.20
N GLU A 308 6.49 -16.23 0.07
CA GLU A 308 5.77 -17.43 0.49
C GLU A 308 4.25 -17.21 0.54
N TYR A 309 3.80 -15.99 0.86
CA TYR A 309 2.39 -15.68 1.07
C TYR A 309 1.99 -14.32 0.48
N ILE A 310 0.83 -14.29 -0.16
CA ILE A 310 0.15 -13.05 -0.59
C ILE A 310 -1.24 -13.02 0.05
N LEU A 311 -1.59 -11.88 0.65
CA LEU A 311 -2.89 -11.68 1.28
C LEU A 311 -3.87 -11.15 0.23
N VAL A 312 -4.99 -11.84 0.02
CA VAL A 312 -6.01 -11.43 -0.96
C VAL A 312 -7.39 -11.36 -0.36
N GLU A 313 -8.21 -10.45 -0.83
CA GLU A 313 -9.64 -10.42 -0.55
C GLU A 313 -10.42 -11.04 -1.71
N LEU A 314 -11.27 -12.00 -1.41
CA LEU A 314 -12.06 -12.71 -2.40
C LEU A 314 -13.49 -12.17 -2.51
N SER A 315 -14.06 -12.29 -3.71
CA SER A 315 -15.50 -12.23 -3.91
C SER A 315 -16.05 -13.64 -3.70
N ALA A 316 -16.70 -13.87 -2.56
CA ALA A 316 -17.25 -15.17 -2.19
C ALA A 316 -18.54 -15.02 -1.38
N GLU A 317 -19.22 -16.13 -1.13
CA GLU A 317 -20.45 -16.15 -0.34
C GLU A 317 -20.22 -15.59 1.08
N PRO A 318 -21.12 -14.71 1.57
CA PRO A 318 -21.03 -14.16 2.91
C PRO A 318 -21.38 -15.21 3.98
N CYS A 319 -20.86 -15.03 5.18
CA CYS A 319 -21.26 -15.82 6.35
C CYS A 319 -22.19 -14.98 7.24
N ARG A 320 -23.33 -15.55 7.64
CA ARG A 320 -24.31 -14.93 8.53
C ARG A 320 -24.31 -15.62 9.89
N ILE A 321 -24.24 -14.83 10.95
CA ILE A 321 -24.18 -15.28 12.35
C ILE A 321 -25.29 -14.56 13.12
N THR A 322 -26.20 -15.31 13.72
CA THR A 322 -27.23 -14.76 14.61
C THR A 322 -26.72 -14.77 16.04
N TYR A 323 -26.73 -13.60 16.68
CA TYR A 323 -26.38 -13.43 18.08
C TYR A 323 -27.62 -12.98 18.87
N PRO A 324 -27.91 -13.55 20.07
CA PRO A 324 -27.21 -14.66 20.73
C PRO A 324 -27.60 -16.05 20.17
N PRO A 325 -26.78 -17.11 20.37
CA PRO A 325 -25.50 -17.09 21.10
C PRO A 325 -24.31 -16.68 20.22
N GLY A 326 -24.45 -16.66 18.88
CA GLY A 326 -23.38 -16.33 17.94
C GLY A 326 -22.21 -17.32 17.88
N THR A 327 -22.21 -18.37 18.70
CA THR A 327 -21.19 -19.44 18.72
C THR A 327 -21.60 -20.61 17.85
N GLY A 328 -20.62 -21.30 17.26
CA GLY A 328 -20.88 -22.45 16.38
C GLY A 328 -19.86 -22.59 15.25
N ASP A 329 -20.15 -23.54 14.37
CA ASP A 329 -19.39 -23.80 13.15
C ASP A 329 -20.06 -23.12 11.93
N TYR A 330 -19.24 -22.48 11.11
CA TYR A 330 -19.66 -21.67 9.98
C TYR A 330 -18.77 -21.91 8.77
N LEU A 331 -19.31 -21.62 7.58
CA LEU A 331 -18.56 -21.52 6.34
C LEU A 331 -18.59 -20.07 5.86
N PHE A 332 -17.42 -19.52 5.55
CA PHE A 332 -17.29 -18.17 5.01
C PHE A 332 -16.54 -18.21 3.70
N GLY A 333 -17.26 -18.07 2.58
CA GLY A 333 -16.69 -18.21 1.23
C GLY A 333 -15.99 -19.55 1.01
N GLY A 334 -16.51 -20.64 1.60
CA GLY A 334 -15.91 -21.97 1.55
C GLY A 334 -14.85 -22.25 2.63
N PHE A 335 -14.45 -21.25 3.41
CA PHE A 335 -13.46 -21.43 4.49
C PHE A 335 -14.14 -21.83 5.81
N PRO A 336 -13.70 -22.92 6.46
CA PRO A 336 -14.24 -23.34 7.75
C PRO A 336 -13.82 -22.38 8.86
N MET A 337 -14.78 -22.04 9.69
CA MET A 337 -14.65 -21.11 10.81
C MET A 337 -15.44 -21.62 12.01
N ARG A 338 -14.88 -21.50 13.21
CA ARG A 338 -15.59 -21.77 14.47
C ARG A 338 -15.58 -20.53 15.35
N ILE A 339 -16.74 -20.07 15.79
CA ILE A 339 -16.84 -19.03 16.81
C ILE A 339 -16.91 -19.72 18.17
N ARG A 340 -15.80 -19.62 18.92
CA ARG A 340 -15.66 -20.22 20.26
C ARG A 340 -16.41 -19.45 21.33
N SER A 341 -16.38 -18.13 21.23
CA SER A 341 -17.02 -17.23 22.18
C SER A 341 -17.52 -15.97 21.47
N ALA A 342 -18.62 -15.44 21.99
CA ALA A 342 -19.20 -14.17 21.58
C ALA A 342 -19.62 -13.42 22.85
N THR A 343 -18.79 -12.48 23.30
CA THR A 343 -18.96 -11.80 24.58
C THR A 343 -19.04 -10.28 24.38
N PRO A 344 -20.10 -9.61 24.89
CA PRO A 344 -20.17 -8.16 24.88
C PRO A 344 -19.04 -7.54 25.69
N ASP A 345 -18.27 -6.67 25.06
CA ASP A 345 -17.22 -5.84 25.65
C ASP A 345 -17.80 -4.45 25.95
N ARG A 346 -18.00 -4.16 27.24
CA ARG A 346 -18.60 -2.91 27.74
C ARG A 346 -17.58 -1.75 27.77
N MET A 347 -16.88 -1.58 26.66
CA MET A 347 -16.07 -0.39 26.36
C MET A 347 -16.96 0.75 25.83
N PRO A 348 -16.51 2.02 25.85
CA PRO A 348 -17.34 3.18 25.48
C PRO A 348 -18.01 3.12 24.10
N ASP A 349 -17.48 2.33 23.17
CA ASP A 349 -17.98 2.20 21.79
C ASP A 349 -18.87 0.96 21.54
N GLN A 350 -19.12 0.12 22.55
CA GLN A 350 -19.90 -1.14 22.49
C GLN A 350 -19.45 -2.11 21.38
N TYR A 351 -18.60 -3.07 21.74
CA TYR A 351 -18.14 -4.14 20.83
C TYR A 351 -18.61 -5.51 21.29
N LEU A 352 -19.00 -6.38 20.36
CA LEU A 352 -19.07 -7.81 20.58
C LEU A 352 -17.70 -8.40 20.25
N SER A 353 -17.02 -8.97 21.25
CA SER A 353 -15.76 -9.68 21.05
C SER A 353 -16.06 -11.12 20.64
N LEU A 354 -15.61 -11.49 19.43
CA LEU A 354 -15.72 -12.82 18.86
C LEU A 354 -14.36 -13.50 18.87
N GLU A 355 -14.25 -14.68 19.48
CA GLU A 355 -13.08 -15.53 19.33
C GLU A 355 -13.29 -16.50 18.16
N VAL A 356 -12.66 -16.18 17.03
CA VAL A 356 -12.83 -16.88 15.76
C VAL A 356 -11.64 -17.80 15.51
N GLU A 357 -11.90 -19.09 15.48
CA GLU A 357 -10.94 -20.12 15.10
C GLU A 357 -11.06 -20.40 13.59
N THR A 358 -9.92 -20.36 12.89
CA THR A 358 -9.81 -20.71 11.48
C THR A 358 -8.73 -21.79 11.30
N SER A 359 -8.97 -22.68 10.35
CA SER A 359 -8.02 -23.73 9.95
C SER A 359 -7.60 -23.54 8.49
N GLU A 360 -6.57 -24.27 8.10
CA GLU A 360 -6.14 -24.33 6.70
C GLU A 360 -7.19 -25.07 5.87
N ALA A 361 -7.57 -24.50 4.73
CA ALA A 361 -8.41 -25.16 3.74
C ALA A 361 -7.60 -26.22 2.98
N ALA A 362 -8.30 -27.09 2.24
CA ALA A 362 -7.68 -28.20 1.51
C ALA A 362 -6.65 -27.76 0.45
N ASP A 363 -6.74 -26.51 -0.03
CA ASP A 363 -5.82 -25.91 -0.99
C ASP A 363 -4.65 -25.15 -0.34
N GLY A 364 -4.48 -25.28 0.98
CA GLY A 364 -3.42 -24.61 1.75
C GLY A 364 -3.75 -23.16 2.14
N ARG A 365 -4.86 -22.60 1.65
CA ARG A 365 -5.26 -21.22 1.97
C ARG A 365 -5.83 -21.14 3.36
N ARG A 366 -5.68 -19.98 4.02
CA ARG A 366 -6.20 -19.77 5.37
C ARG A 366 -6.99 -18.48 5.48
N LEU A 367 -8.17 -18.55 6.08
CA LEU A 367 -8.97 -17.37 6.41
C LEU A 367 -8.23 -16.52 7.45
N SER A 368 -8.01 -15.25 7.09
CA SER A 368 -7.34 -14.25 7.91
C SER A 368 -8.32 -13.32 8.59
N HIS A 369 -9.31 -12.76 7.90
CA HIS A 369 -10.38 -11.95 8.51
C HIS A 369 -11.47 -11.64 7.48
N PRO A 370 -12.64 -11.13 7.88
CA PRO A 370 -13.56 -10.50 6.93
C PRO A 370 -12.96 -9.24 6.30
N GLY A 371 -13.27 -8.97 5.04
CA GLY A 371 -12.98 -7.68 4.40
C GLY A 371 -13.99 -6.60 4.80
N ARG A 372 -15.21 -7.00 5.16
CA ARG A 372 -16.27 -6.13 5.68
C ARG A 372 -17.19 -6.90 6.63
N VAL A 373 -17.72 -6.19 7.63
CA VAL A 373 -18.69 -6.72 8.59
C VAL A 373 -19.90 -5.80 8.62
N ASP A 374 -21.08 -6.36 8.32
CA ASP A 374 -22.36 -5.67 8.50
C ASP A 374 -23.06 -6.21 9.75
N VAL A 375 -23.82 -5.36 10.45
CA VAL A 375 -24.74 -5.72 11.53
C VAL A 375 -26.12 -5.23 11.17
N ASP A 376 -27.08 -6.15 11.07
CA ASP A 376 -28.45 -5.89 10.57
C ASP A 376 -28.45 -5.05 9.28
N GLU A 377 -27.60 -5.45 8.33
CA GLU A 377 -27.41 -4.84 7.01
C GLU A 377 -26.73 -3.46 6.98
N ALA A 378 -26.52 -2.83 8.15
CA ALA A 378 -25.72 -1.62 8.28
C ALA A 378 -24.23 -1.94 8.40
N ASP A 379 -23.35 -1.04 7.97
CA ASP A 379 -21.91 -1.20 8.18
C ASP A 379 -21.60 -1.11 9.68
N GLY A 380 -21.27 -2.24 10.29
CA GLY A 380 -20.88 -2.30 11.70
C GLY A 380 -19.42 -1.94 11.89
N GLY A 381 -18.58 -2.11 10.85
CA GLY A 381 -17.14 -2.11 11.01
C GLY A 381 -16.65 -3.22 11.94
N PHE A 382 -15.34 -3.38 11.99
CA PHE A 382 -14.71 -4.31 12.93
C PHE A 382 -13.28 -3.87 13.22
N ARG A 383 -12.74 -4.40 14.32
CA ARG A 383 -11.32 -4.28 14.66
C ARG A 383 -10.77 -5.65 15.00
N ILE A 384 -9.52 -5.88 14.60
CA ILE A 384 -8.78 -7.07 15.03
C ILE A 384 -8.08 -6.70 16.33
N GLN A 385 -8.45 -7.37 17.42
CA GLN A 385 -7.93 -7.10 18.77
C GLN A 385 -6.67 -7.92 19.05
N GLN A 386 -6.68 -9.19 18.65
CA GLN A 386 -5.56 -10.11 18.85
C GLN A 386 -5.56 -11.21 17.79
N VAL A 387 -4.37 -11.68 17.42
CA VAL A 387 -4.21 -12.87 16.56
C VAL A 387 -3.20 -13.81 17.20
N ARG A 388 -3.58 -15.09 17.29
CA ARG A 388 -2.71 -16.20 17.72
C ARG A 388 -2.64 -17.21 16.59
N THR A 389 -1.45 -17.50 16.08
CA THR A 389 -1.27 -18.45 14.96
C THR A 389 -0.31 -19.57 15.35
N THR A 390 -0.72 -20.81 15.07
CA THR A 390 0.10 -22.03 15.09
C THR A 390 0.18 -22.59 13.67
N PRO A 391 1.02 -23.62 13.42
CA PRO A 391 1.06 -24.28 12.12
C PRO A 391 -0.31 -24.74 11.61
N ASN A 392 -1.19 -25.24 12.48
CA ASN A 392 -2.47 -25.85 12.06
C ASN A 392 -3.71 -24.99 12.37
N LEU A 393 -3.57 -24.00 13.25
CA LEU A 393 -4.69 -23.25 13.79
C LEU A 393 -4.41 -21.76 13.85
N ARG A 394 -5.38 -20.93 13.51
CA ARG A 394 -5.37 -19.49 13.80
C ARG A 394 -6.59 -19.13 14.64
N VAL A 395 -6.36 -18.33 15.68
CA VAL A 395 -7.41 -17.78 16.54
C VAL A 395 -7.34 -16.27 16.47
N ILE A 396 -8.48 -15.64 16.19
CA ILE A 396 -8.63 -14.24 15.85
C ILE A 396 -9.66 -13.65 16.78
N GLN A 397 -9.27 -12.67 17.57
CA GLN A 397 -10.19 -11.92 18.39
C GLN A 397 -10.68 -10.71 17.59
N LEU A 398 -11.95 -10.74 17.19
CA LEU A 398 -12.59 -9.69 16.42
C LEU A 398 -13.55 -8.90 17.31
N GLY A 399 -13.37 -7.58 17.36
CA GLY A 399 -14.39 -6.68 17.92
C GLY A 399 -15.32 -6.21 16.82
N VAL A 400 -16.61 -6.55 16.90
CA VAL A 400 -17.66 -6.09 15.98
C VAL A 400 -18.52 -5.06 16.70
N ARG A 401 -18.73 -3.88 16.11
CA ARG A 401 -19.63 -2.88 16.72
C ARG A 401 -21.06 -3.36 16.64
N HIS A 402 -21.86 -3.18 17.70
CA HIS A 402 -23.23 -3.68 17.74
C HIS A 402 -24.22 -2.63 18.26
N PRO A 403 -25.53 -2.77 17.96
CA PRO A 403 -26.55 -1.80 18.33
C PRO A 403 -27.02 -1.87 19.80
N GLY A 404 -26.67 -2.94 20.54
CA GLY A 404 -27.05 -3.11 21.94
C GLY A 404 -27.32 -4.57 22.33
N ASP A 405 -28.25 -4.78 23.27
CA ASP A 405 -28.56 -6.07 23.90
C ASP A 405 -29.66 -6.89 23.18
N GLU A 406 -30.30 -6.34 22.14
CA GLU A 406 -31.27 -7.07 21.32
C GLU A 406 -30.59 -8.09 20.40
N PRO A 407 -31.26 -9.18 19.97
CA PRO A 407 -30.72 -10.08 18.96
C PRO A 407 -30.45 -9.37 17.64
N PHE A 408 -29.31 -9.65 17.02
CA PHE A 408 -28.91 -9.08 15.73
C PHE A 408 -28.16 -10.09 14.86
N THR A 409 -28.08 -9.79 13.57
CA THR A 409 -27.35 -10.60 12.58
C THR A 409 -26.05 -9.94 12.19
N ILE A 410 -24.94 -10.64 12.39
CA ILE A 410 -23.61 -10.27 11.90
C ILE A 410 -23.40 -10.93 10.54
N THR A 411 -23.04 -10.15 9.53
CA THR A 411 -22.71 -10.65 8.19
C THR A 411 -21.25 -10.36 7.87
N PHE A 412 -20.43 -11.41 7.81
CA PHE A 412 -19.07 -11.34 7.29
C PHE A 412 -19.08 -11.42 5.77
N ARG A 413 -18.37 -10.48 5.13
CA ARG A 413 -18.28 -10.36 3.67
C ARG A 413 -16.84 -10.31 3.22
N ASN A 414 -16.62 -10.83 2.01
CA ASN A 414 -15.35 -10.82 1.28
C ASN A 414 -14.21 -11.41 2.12
N PRO A 415 -14.06 -12.74 2.19
CA PRO A 415 -13.03 -13.34 3.03
C PRO A 415 -11.65 -12.87 2.56
N VAL A 416 -10.85 -12.40 3.52
CA VAL A 416 -9.44 -12.08 3.32
C VAL A 416 -8.65 -13.31 3.72
N VAL A 417 -7.84 -13.82 2.79
CA VAL A 417 -7.18 -15.12 2.91
C VAL A 417 -5.70 -15.02 2.61
N ASP A 418 -4.91 -15.81 3.34
CA ASP A 418 -3.50 -16.02 3.04
C ASP A 418 -3.41 -17.05 1.90
N VAL A 419 -2.80 -16.65 0.78
CA VAL A 419 -2.54 -17.54 -0.35
C VAL A 419 -1.08 -17.98 -0.29
N PRO A 420 -0.79 -19.26 0.05
CA PRO A 420 0.57 -19.78 -0.06
C PRO A 420 0.95 -19.89 -1.53
N GLY A 421 2.20 -19.57 -1.86
CA GLY A 421 2.72 -19.74 -3.21
C GLY A 421 4.23 -19.80 -3.24
N ARG A 422 4.75 -20.11 -4.43
CA ARG A 422 6.18 -20.25 -4.72
C ARG A 422 6.61 -19.17 -5.70
N TRP A 423 6.28 -17.91 -5.40
CA TRP A 423 6.73 -16.81 -6.23
C TRP A 423 8.23 -16.60 -6.02
N ALA A 424 9.01 -16.91 -7.05
CA ALA A 424 10.45 -16.64 -7.10
C ALA A 424 10.72 -15.76 -8.32
N VAL A 425 11.06 -14.49 -8.09
CA VAL A 425 11.32 -13.51 -9.16
C VAL A 425 12.82 -13.24 -9.22
N SER A 426 13.46 -13.65 -10.31
CA SER A 426 14.91 -13.50 -10.51
C SER A 426 15.23 -12.50 -11.60
N PHE A 427 16.19 -11.60 -11.36
CA PHE A 427 16.62 -10.59 -12.33
C PHE A 427 18.06 -10.13 -12.10
N ALA A 428 18.68 -9.60 -13.16
CA ALA A 428 20.02 -9.04 -13.12
C ALA A 428 20.02 -7.64 -12.46
N VAL A 429 21.12 -7.28 -11.77
CA VAL A 429 21.23 -6.06 -10.95
C VAL A 429 22.48 -5.23 -11.22
#